data_AF-A0AA88CPX8-F1
#
_entry.id   AF-A0AA88CPX8-F1
#
_cell.length_a   1.000
_cell.length_b   1.000
_cell.length_c   1.000
_cell.angle_alpha   90.00
_cell.angle_beta   90.00
_cell.angle_gamma   90.00
#
_symmetry.space_group_name_H-M   'P 1'
#
loop_
_entity.id
_entity.type
_entity.pdbx_description
1 polymer ?
#
loop_
_entity_poly.entity_id
_entity_poly.type
_entity_poly.pdbx_seq_one_letter_code
_entity_poly.pdbx_strand_id
1 'polypeptide(L)'
;MQCCSMDKADLEVHFQKMSKRFYLIGGINDPNLKQAFISSIPEPLGDETSRLLSAANKQFADITLGEICQYIFRAIDKMCSQNKFLQEYMKQMKQFDRICINKELLTKCPKNPTPGCNCSSCSSKPSSRIRKFRKKKDDELNDHTLCVLQLS
;
A
#
# COMPACT_ATOMS: atom_id res chain seq x y z
N MET A 1 -3.11 -2.78 -7.57
CA MET A 1 -4.53 -2.81 -7.99
C MET A 1 -4.86 -1.49 -8.68
N GLN A 2 -5.10 -1.50 -9.99
CA GLN A 2 -5.58 -0.28 -10.65
C GLN A 2 -7.04 -0.10 -10.27
N CYS A 3 -7.32 0.87 -9.41
CA CYS A 3 -8.68 1.22 -9.03
C CYS A 3 -9.58 1.68 -10.17
N CYS A 4 -9.01 1.90 -11.35
CA CYS A 4 -9.73 2.24 -12.57
C CYS A 4 -10.13 0.99 -13.40
N SER A 5 -9.69 -0.22 -13.05
CA SER A 5 -10.01 -1.43 -13.81
C SER A 5 -11.16 -2.27 -13.24
N MET A 6 -11.57 -2.03 -11.99
CA MET A 6 -12.72 -2.72 -11.41
C MET A 6 -13.95 -1.80 -11.52
N ASP A 7 -14.67 -1.92 -12.63
CA ASP A 7 -15.92 -1.20 -12.82
C ASP A 7 -16.99 -1.77 -11.88
N LYS A 8 -17.66 -0.89 -11.13
CA LYS A 8 -18.80 -1.26 -10.29
C LYS A 8 -19.91 -1.87 -11.14
N ALA A 9 -20.07 -1.43 -12.39
CA ALA A 9 -21.05 -1.98 -13.32
C ALA A 9 -20.78 -3.47 -13.65
N ASP A 10 -19.52 -3.83 -13.90
CA ASP A 10 -19.14 -5.22 -14.15
C ASP A 10 -19.40 -6.11 -12.92
N LEU A 11 -19.09 -5.57 -11.74
CA LEU A 11 -19.36 -6.26 -10.48
C LEU A 11 -20.86 -6.41 -10.21
N GLU A 12 -21.68 -5.43 -10.57
CA GLU A 12 -23.15 -5.50 -10.48
C GLU A 12 -23.70 -6.61 -11.40
N VAL A 13 -23.21 -6.70 -12.63
CA VAL A 13 -23.59 -7.76 -13.58
C VAL A 13 -23.17 -9.13 -13.04
N HIS A 14 -21.96 -9.24 -12.49
CA HIS A 14 -21.49 -10.46 -11.83
C HIS A 14 -22.37 -10.83 -10.64
N PHE A 15 -22.69 -9.87 -9.78
CA PHE A 15 -23.58 -10.04 -8.64
C PHE A 15 -24.96 -10.56 -9.08
N GLN A 16 -25.57 -9.97 -10.11
CA GLN A 16 -26.86 -10.45 -10.62
C GLN A 16 -26.80 -11.90 -11.11
N LYS A 17 -25.74 -12.28 -11.83
CA LYS A 17 -25.54 -13.66 -12.30
C LYS A 17 -25.36 -14.64 -11.13
N MET A 18 -24.52 -14.29 -10.17
CA MET A 18 -24.25 -15.15 -9.01
C MET A 18 -25.44 -15.24 -8.06
N SER A 19 -26.19 -14.15 -7.88
CA SER A 19 -27.41 -14.12 -7.07
C SER A 19 -28.45 -15.08 -7.63
N LYS A 20 -28.70 -15.05 -8.94
CA LYS A 20 -29.62 -15.99 -9.59
C LYS A 20 -29.22 -17.44 -9.33
N ARG A 21 -27.93 -17.76 -9.49
CA ARG A 21 -27.41 -19.12 -9.22
C ARG A 21 -27.56 -19.51 -7.76
N PHE A 22 -27.22 -18.60 -6.83
CA PHE A 22 -27.35 -18.79 -5.39
C PHE A 22 -28.77 -19.18 -4.99
N TYR A 23 -29.79 -18.48 -5.50
CA TYR A 23 -31.18 -18.81 -5.20
C TYR A 23 -31.64 -20.10 -5.88
N LEU A 24 -31.21 -20.38 -7.12
CA LEU A 24 -31.56 -21.60 -7.84
C LEU A 24 -31.09 -22.88 -7.14
N ILE A 25 -29.92 -22.85 -6.50
CA ILE A 25 -29.36 -24.00 -5.78
C ILE A 25 -29.78 -24.07 -4.31
N GLY A 26 -30.73 -23.24 -3.88
CA GLY A 26 -31.22 -23.23 -2.49
C GLY A 26 -30.23 -22.66 -1.49
N GLY A 27 -29.38 -21.71 -1.90
CA GLY A 27 -28.29 -21.18 -1.06
C GLY A 27 -28.73 -20.45 0.21
N ILE A 28 -30.01 -20.17 0.37
CA ILE A 28 -30.58 -19.73 1.66
C ILE A 28 -30.32 -20.78 2.76
N ASN A 29 -30.30 -22.07 2.40
CA ASN A 29 -30.14 -23.18 3.33
C ASN A 29 -28.66 -23.58 3.56
N ASP A 30 -27.72 -23.05 2.78
CA ASP A 30 -26.30 -23.37 2.88
C ASP A 30 -25.44 -22.09 2.97
N PRO A 31 -24.99 -21.70 4.17
CA PRO A 31 -24.18 -20.50 4.36
C PRO A 31 -22.81 -20.58 3.68
N ASN A 32 -22.30 -21.77 3.34
CA ASN A 32 -21.01 -21.92 2.67
C ASN A 32 -21.04 -21.37 1.23
N LEU A 33 -22.22 -21.34 0.60
CA LEU A 33 -22.37 -20.79 -0.75
C LEU A 33 -22.12 -19.28 -0.81
N LYS A 34 -22.28 -18.56 0.31
CA LYS A 34 -21.93 -17.14 0.39
C LYS A 34 -20.42 -16.92 0.32
N GLN A 35 -19.63 -17.84 0.86
CA GLN A 35 -18.16 -17.81 0.74
C GLN A 35 -17.74 -18.04 -0.72
N ALA A 36 -18.38 -18.97 -1.43
CA ALA A 36 -18.12 -19.19 -2.86
C ALA A 36 -18.37 -17.93 -3.71
N PHE A 37 -19.33 -17.09 -3.33
CA PHE A 37 -19.52 -15.79 -3.97
C PHE A 37 -18.31 -14.86 -3.78
N ILE A 38 -17.75 -14.76 -2.57
CA ILE A 38 -16.53 -13.97 -2.34
C ILE A 38 -15.33 -14.56 -3.08
N SER A 39 -15.21 -15.88 -3.17
CA SER A 39 -14.15 -16.52 -3.94
C SER A 39 -14.27 -16.33 -5.46
N SER A 40 -15.42 -15.84 -5.95
CA SER A 40 -15.65 -15.61 -7.38
C SER A 40 -15.21 -14.22 -7.87
N ILE A 41 -14.87 -13.32 -6.96
CA ILE A 41 -14.33 -11.98 -7.27
C ILE A 41 -12.80 -11.99 -7.14
N PRO A 42 -12.08 -10.98 -7.67
CA PRO A 42 -10.63 -10.91 -7.55
C PRO A 42 -10.16 -11.02 -6.09
N GLU A 43 -9.16 -11.86 -5.84
CA GLU A 43 -8.64 -12.20 -4.51
C GLU A 43 -8.39 -10.97 -3.62
N PRO A 44 -7.70 -9.90 -4.08
CA PRO A 44 -7.44 -8.75 -3.21
C PRO A 44 -8.71 -8.03 -2.76
N LEU A 45 -9.78 -8.07 -3.57
CA LEU A 45 -11.06 -7.50 -3.20
C LEU A 45 -11.83 -8.45 -2.27
N GLY A 46 -11.77 -9.76 -2.52
CA GLY A 46 -12.36 -10.77 -1.65
C GLY A 46 -11.78 -10.75 -0.24
N ASP A 47 -10.46 -10.58 -0.12
CA ASP A 47 -9.75 -10.48 1.15
C ASP A 47 -10.15 -9.23 1.94
N GLU A 48 -10.14 -8.07 1.29
CA GLU A 48 -10.55 -6.82 1.94
C GLU A 48 -12.03 -6.86 2.34
N THR A 49 -12.90 -7.46 1.52
CA THR A 49 -14.30 -7.69 1.87
C THR A 49 -14.42 -8.56 3.11
N SER A 50 -13.69 -9.69 3.16
CA SER A 50 -13.68 -10.61 4.29
C SER A 50 -13.16 -9.95 5.57
N ARG A 51 -12.15 -9.09 5.44
CA ARG A 51 -11.63 -8.27 6.53
C ARG A 51 -12.66 -7.27 7.03
N LEU A 52 -13.40 -6.58 6.15
CA LEU A 52 -14.46 -5.65 6.55
C LEU A 52 -15.62 -6.37 7.25
N LEU A 53 -16.01 -7.55 6.77
CA LEU A 53 -17.02 -8.38 7.41
C LEU A 53 -16.60 -8.81 8.82
N SER A 54 -15.35 -9.27 8.96
CA SER A 54 -14.78 -9.67 10.24
C SER A 54 -14.70 -8.49 11.22
N ALA A 55 -14.29 -7.31 10.74
CA ALA A 55 -14.26 -6.09 11.55
C ALA A 55 -15.65 -5.64 12.03
N ALA A 56 -16.70 -5.99 11.28
CA ALA A 56 -18.09 -5.73 11.64
C ALA A 56 -18.71 -6.85 12.49
N ASN A 57 -17.94 -7.87 12.90
CA ASN A 57 -18.41 -9.08 13.59
C ASN A 57 -19.57 -9.79 12.84
N LYS A 58 -19.57 -9.72 11.50
CA LYS A 58 -20.56 -10.37 10.65
C LYS A 58 -20.06 -11.75 10.25
N GLN A 59 -20.86 -12.78 10.50
CA GLN A 59 -20.61 -14.13 9.99
C GLN A 59 -21.41 -14.41 8.72
N PHE A 60 -20.93 -15.36 7.90
CA PHE A 60 -21.65 -15.78 6.70
C PHE A 60 -23.01 -16.38 6.99
N ALA A 61 -23.23 -16.98 8.17
CA ALA A 61 -24.53 -17.47 8.58
C ALA A 61 -25.59 -16.34 8.61
N ASP A 62 -25.24 -15.21 9.21
CA ASP A 62 -26.20 -14.16 9.58
C ASP A 62 -26.33 -13.02 8.56
N ILE A 63 -25.44 -12.97 7.56
CA ILE A 63 -25.42 -11.91 6.55
C ILE A 63 -26.16 -12.31 5.28
N THR A 64 -26.91 -11.38 4.70
CA THR A 64 -27.57 -11.58 3.40
C THR A 64 -26.60 -11.41 2.23
N LEU A 65 -26.92 -12.00 1.07
CA LEU A 65 -26.10 -11.85 -0.14
C LEU A 65 -26.04 -10.37 -0.60
N GLY A 66 -27.12 -9.62 -0.41
CA GLY A 66 -27.17 -8.19 -0.69
C GLY A 66 -26.25 -7.37 0.22
N GLU A 67 -26.21 -7.67 1.52
CA GLU A 67 -25.23 -7.05 2.44
C GLU A 67 -23.80 -7.36 2.02
N ILE A 68 -23.49 -8.60 1.61
CA ILE A 68 -22.15 -8.96 1.11
C ILE A 68 -21.79 -8.06 -0.08
N CYS A 69 -22.70 -7.85 -1.03
CA CYS A 69 -22.47 -6.96 -2.17
C CYS A 69 -22.17 -5.52 -1.74
N GLN A 70 -22.89 -4.99 -0.75
CA GLN A 70 -22.59 -3.67 -0.18
C GLN A 70 -21.19 -3.60 0.44
N TYR A 71 -20.75 -4.66 1.13
CA TYR A 71 -19.39 -4.73 1.68
C TYR A 71 -18.33 -4.78 0.58
N ILE A 72 -18.59 -5.47 -0.54
CA ILE A 72 -17.67 -5.47 -1.68
C ILE A 72 -17.54 -4.05 -2.25
N PHE A 73 -18.64 -3.32 -2.44
CA PHE A 73 -18.56 -1.93 -2.91
C PHE A 73 -17.81 -1.02 -1.93
N ARG A 74 -18.01 -1.20 -0.61
CA ARG A 74 -17.24 -0.48 0.41
C ARG A 74 -15.75 -0.82 0.35
N ALA A 75 -15.39 -2.07 0.10
CA ALA A 75 -14.01 -2.49 -0.06
C ALA A 75 -13.37 -1.82 -1.27
N ILE A 76 -14.07 -1.77 -2.42
CA ILE A 76 -13.61 -1.02 -3.60
C ILE A 76 -13.36 0.45 -3.23
N ASP A 77 -14.35 1.12 -2.65
CA ASP A 77 -14.25 2.56 -2.32
C ASP A 77 -13.09 2.84 -1.36
N LYS A 78 -12.87 1.98 -0.37
CA LYS A 78 -11.75 2.08 0.57
C LYS A 78 -10.41 1.90 -0.14
N MET A 79 -10.23 0.80 -0.89
CA MET A 79 -8.98 0.52 -1.60
C MET A 79 -8.64 1.63 -2.60
N CYS A 80 -9.65 2.21 -3.23
CA CYS A 80 -9.46 3.29 -4.20
C CYS A 80 -9.16 4.63 -3.58
N SER A 81 -9.77 4.95 -2.45
CA SER A 81 -9.41 6.12 -1.67
C SER A 81 -7.96 6.01 -1.16
N GLN A 82 -7.57 4.85 -0.65
CA GLN A 82 -6.20 4.58 -0.19
C GLN A 82 -5.18 4.68 -1.32
N ASN A 83 -5.46 4.05 -2.47
CA ASN A 83 -4.58 4.12 -3.62
C ASN A 83 -4.44 5.56 -4.15
N LYS A 84 -5.52 6.35 -4.18
CA LYS A 84 -5.47 7.76 -4.57
C LYS A 84 -4.58 8.57 -3.62
N PHE A 85 -4.77 8.40 -2.31
CA PHE A 85 -3.94 9.04 -1.29
C PHE A 85 -2.46 8.68 -1.45
N LEU A 86 -2.15 7.39 -1.64
CA LEU A 86 -0.78 6.94 -1.86
C LEU A 86 -0.18 7.53 -3.14
N GLN A 87 -0.95 7.63 -4.22
CA GLN A 87 -0.47 8.27 -5.44
C GLN A 87 -0.16 9.77 -5.25
N GLU A 88 -1.00 10.48 -4.52
CA GLU A 88 -0.77 11.89 -4.17
C GLU A 88 0.47 12.06 -3.28
N TYR A 89 0.61 11.21 -2.27
CA TYR A 89 1.78 11.18 -1.40
C TYR A 89 3.06 10.89 -2.19
N MET A 90 3.06 9.88 -3.06
CA MET A 90 4.20 9.55 -3.91
C MET A 90 4.56 10.67 -4.89
N LYS A 91 3.58 11.44 -5.38
CA LYS A 91 3.85 12.64 -6.21
C LYS A 91 4.57 13.72 -5.40
N GLN A 92 4.24 13.90 -4.12
CA GLN A 92 4.98 14.81 -3.22
C GLN A 92 6.39 14.26 -2.95
N MET A 93 6.54 12.96 -2.70
CA MET A 93 7.85 12.32 -2.48
C MET A 93 8.82 12.49 -3.66
N LYS A 94 8.32 12.46 -4.91
CA LYS A 94 9.13 12.75 -6.12
C LYS A 94 9.74 14.16 -6.13
N GLN A 95 9.20 15.10 -5.35
CA GLN A 95 9.82 16.42 -5.16
C GLN A 95 11.07 16.31 -4.29
N PHE A 96 11.07 15.37 -3.32
CA PHE A 96 12.22 15.09 -2.47
C PHE A 96 13.30 14.26 -3.19
N ASP A 97 12.97 13.48 -4.22
CA ASP A 97 13.99 12.84 -5.07
C ASP A 97 14.93 13.89 -5.71
N ARG A 98 14.41 15.09 -5.99
CA ARG A 98 15.20 16.22 -6.50
C ARG A 98 16.03 16.91 -5.42
N ILE A 99 15.75 16.67 -4.13
CA ILE A 99 16.51 17.25 -3.02
C ILE A 99 17.87 16.58 -2.87
N CYS A 100 18.02 15.30 -3.26
CA CYS A 100 19.34 14.67 -3.42
C CYS A 100 20.24 15.36 -4.44
N ILE A 101 19.67 16.15 -5.37
CA ILE A 101 20.42 16.95 -6.37
C ILE A 101 20.73 18.36 -5.83
N ASN A 102 20.05 18.79 -4.76
CA ASN A 102 20.25 20.12 -4.20
C ASN A 102 21.57 20.19 -3.42
N LYS A 103 22.56 20.89 -3.99
CA LYS A 103 23.94 20.97 -3.49
C LYS A 103 24.04 21.51 -2.06
N GLU A 104 23.06 22.30 -1.61
CA GLU A 104 23.03 22.90 -0.27
C GLU A 104 22.58 21.94 0.83
N LEU A 105 21.93 20.83 0.47
CA LEU A 105 21.41 19.84 1.41
C LEU A 105 22.28 18.57 1.47
N LEU A 106 23.39 18.54 0.71
CA LEU A 106 24.39 17.48 0.76
C LEU A 106 25.24 17.60 2.03
N THR A 107 24.91 16.81 3.05
CA THR A 107 25.67 16.81 4.31
C THR A 107 26.97 16.00 4.25
N LYS A 108 27.16 15.16 3.20
CA LYS A 108 28.42 14.53 2.75
C LYS A 108 28.17 13.77 1.44
N CYS A 109 28.98 13.97 0.40
CA CYS A 109 28.91 13.09 -0.80
C CYS A 109 29.35 11.67 -0.38
N PRO A 110 28.53 10.63 -0.63
CA PRO A 110 28.96 9.25 -0.44
C PRO A 110 30.13 8.92 -1.39
N LYS A 111 31.09 8.10 -0.93
CA LYS A 111 32.30 7.75 -1.69
C LYS A 111 32.00 6.96 -2.97
N ASN A 112 30.82 6.34 -3.05
CA ASN A 112 30.33 5.62 -4.21
C ASN A 112 29.10 6.36 -4.76
N PRO A 113 29.22 7.05 -5.92
CA PRO A 113 28.10 7.77 -6.51
C PRO A 113 27.03 6.81 -7.02
N THR A 114 25.75 7.07 -6.72
CA THR A 114 24.62 6.44 -7.39
C THR A 114 24.37 7.10 -8.76
N PRO A 115 23.84 6.36 -9.76
CA PRO A 115 23.54 6.92 -11.08
C PRO A 115 22.46 7.99 -10.93
N GLY A 116 22.82 9.26 -11.18
CA GLY A 116 21.93 10.42 -11.02
C GLY A 116 22.46 11.49 -10.05
N CYS A 117 23.46 11.19 -9.23
CA CYS A 117 24.09 12.15 -8.34
C CYS A 117 25.49 12.53 -8.84
N ASN A 118 25.57 13.53 -9.72
CA ASN A 118 26.85 14.06 -10.20
C ASN A 118 27.47 15.01 -9.15
N CYS A 119 28.26 14.48 -8.21
CA CYS A 119 29.19 15.28 -7.39
C CYS A 119 30.41 15.70 -8.23
N SER A 120 30.23 16.47 -9.31
CA SER A 120 31.30 16.81 -10.26
C SER A 120 32.12 18.07 -9.91
N SER A 121 31.97 18.67 -8.73
CA SER A 121 32.87 19.75 -8.29
C SER A 121 32.97 19.93 -6.78
N CYS A 122 33.34 18.88 -6.04
CA CYS A 122 33.86 19.03 -4.66
C CYS A 122 35.37 19.22 -4.70
N SER A 123 35.83 20.32 -5.32
CA SER A 123 37.22 20.77 -5.30
C SER A 123 37.31 22.18 -4.74
N SER A 124 36.80 22.39 -3.53
CA SER A 124 37.20 23.56 -2.73
C SER A 124 37.97 23.06 -1.51
N LYS A 125 39.26 23.43 -1.51
CA LYS A 125 40.25 23.17 -0.45
C LYS A 125 39.64 23.39 0.95
N PRO A 126 40.00 22.60 1.96
CA PRO A 126 39.50 22.84 3.31
C PRO A 126 40.06 24.17 3.81
N SER A 127 39.22 25.20 3.88
CA SER A 127 39.52 26.43 4.61
C SER A 127 39.66 26.05 6.08
N SER A 128 40.88 26.14 6.59
CA SER A 128 41.25 25.85 7.96
C SER A 128 40.64 26.89 8.90
N ARG A 129 39.42 26.65 9.40
CA ARG A 129 38.96 27.09 10.73
C ARG A 129 37.56 26.54 11.04
N ILE A 130 37.50 25.31 11.53
CA ILE A 130 36.36 24.85 12.34
C ILE A 130 36.92 24.49 13.71
N ARG A 131 36.48 25.23 14.73
CA ARG A 131 36.87 25.04 16.13
C ARG A 131 36.46 23.63 16.56
N LYS A 132 37.42 22.90 17.12
CA LYS A 132 37.24 21.55 17.66
C LYS A 132 36.19 21.58 18.78
N PHE A 133 34.98 21.08 18.54
CA PHE A 133 34.16 20.56 19.62
C PHE A 133 34.66 19.15 19.94
N ARG A 134 35.26 19.00 21.12
CA ARG A 134 35.68 17.70 21.68
C ARG A 134 34.45 16.80 21.80
N LYS A 135 34.41 15.70 21.04
CA LYS A 135 33.60 14.53 21.41
C LYS A 135 34.50 13.55 22.16
N LYS A 136 34.07 13.17 23.36
CA LYS A 136 34.61 12.00 24.08
C LYS A 136 34.33 10.75 23.23
N LYS A 137 35.33 9.89 23.14
CA LYS A 137 35.20 8.51 22.68
C LYS A 137 34.42 7.72 23.73
N ASP A 138 33.51 6.88 23.27
CA ASP A 138 33.41 5.50 23.75
C ASP A 138 33.20 4.61 22.52
N ASP A 139 34.03 3.58 22.45
CA ASP A 139 34.09 2.55 21.42
C ASP A 139 33.02 1.48 21.70
N GLU A 140 32.31 0.98 20.68
CA GLU A 140 32.14 -0.46 20.39
C GLU A 140 31.12 -0.73 19.27
N LEU A 141 31.68 -1.23 18.17
CA LEU A 141 31.20 -2.29 17.27
C LEU A 141 29.80 -2.88 17.53
N ASN A 142 28.87 -2.69 16.59
CA ASN A 142 28.34 -3.86 15.86
C ASN A 142 27.67 -3.48 14.54
N ASP A 143 28.19 -4.13 13.51
CA ASP A 143 27.58 -4.39 12.21
C ASP A 143 26.29 -5.19 12.45
N HIS A 144 25.13 -4.73 11.95
CA HIS A 144 24.01 -5.56 11.50
C HIS A 144 22.73 -4.75 11.21
N THR A 145 22.24 -4.92 9.98
CA THR A 145 20.83 -5.23 9.68
C THR A 145 19.90 -4.12 9.15
N LEU A 146 19.76 -4.16 7.81
CA LEU A 146 18.52 -4.13 7.03
C LEU A 146 17.39 -3.19 7.47
N CYS A 147 17.23 -2.07 6.77
CA CYS A 147 15.90 -1.49 6.53
C CYS A 147 15.29 -2.13 5.27
N VAL A 148 14.74 -3.33 5.43
CA VAL A 148 13.68 -3.83 4.56
C VAL A 148 12.38 -3.24 5.09
N LEU A 149 11.83 -2.25 4.39
CA LEU A 149 10.43 -1.88 4.54
C LEU A 149 9.64 -2.61 3.45
N GLN A 150 9.31 -3.87 3.75
CA GLN A 150 8.12 -4.52 3.21
C GLN A 150 6.91 -3.84 3.83
N LEU A 151 6.16 -3.10 3.02
CA LEU A 151 4.81 -2.66 3.34
C LEU A 151 3.89 -3.87 3.21
N SER A 152 3.48 -4.40 4.36
CA SER A 152 2.25 -5.19 4.53
C SER A 152 1.16 -4.27 5.09
#